data_AF-A0A6G0UGY3-F1
#
_entry.id   AF-A0A6G0UGY3-F1
#
_cell.length_a   1.000
_cell.length_b   1.000
_cell.length_c   1.000
_cell.angle_alpha   90.00
_cell.angle_beta   90.00
_cell.angle_gamma   90.00
#
_symmetry.space_group_name_H-M   'P 1'
#
loop_
_entity.id
_entity.type
_entity.pdbx_description
1 polymer ?
#
loop_
_entity_poly.entity_id
_entity_poly.type
_entity_poly.pdbx_seq_one_letter_code
_entity_poly.pdbx_strand_id
1 'polypeptide(L)'
;MNRLVLFVVFALLATSFAKDEVKDSVTKKDQKAQPGKIGSGTSQISCYQCNSATQGQEECSSSDADSLKKFVKPCPALPEGSTLQGASVAKSCRKIEQNVVGDEPRIIRECAYTGDEELDGKKRTGNKGIISYFYVCFNEENGTPCNPSSQAVFSLGALVAVVLVHFYQRL
;
A
#
# COMPACT_ATOMS: atom_id res chain seq x y z
N MET A 1 35.04 -20.59 21.01
CA MET A 1 33.80 -21.40 20.96
C MET A 1 33.32 -21.62 22.39
N ASN A 2 32.38 -20.80 22.87
CA ASN A 2 31.85 -20.93 24.22
C ASN A 2 30.48 -21.62 24.14
N ARG A 3 30.43 -22.93 24.40
CA ARG A 3 29.21 -23.75 24.33
C ARG A 3 28.06 -23.15 25.17
N LEU A 4 28.37 -22.33 26.17
CA LEU A 4 27.40 -21.65 27.02
C LEU A 4 26.49 -20.66 26.26
N VAL A 5 26.96 -19.97 25.21
CA VAL A 5 26.16 -18.96 24.49
C VAL A 5 25.13 -19.61 23.57
N LEU A 6 25.49 -20.74 22.94
CA LEU A 6 24.58 -21.49 22.07
C LEU A 6 23.41 -22.10 22.86
N PHE A 7 23.65 -22.51 24.11
CA PHE A 7 22.60 -23.01 25.00
C PHE A 7 21.63 -21.91 25.46
N VAL A 8 22.10 -20.67 25.68
CA VAL A 8 21.21 -19.54 26.06
C VAL A 8 20.34 -19.10 24.88
N VAL A 9 20.86 -19.10 23.65
CA VAL A 9 20.08 -18.76 22.45
C VAL A 9 19.01 -19.83 22.16
N PHE A 10 19.32 -21.12 22.31
CA PHE A 10 18.32 -22.18 22.17
C PHE A 10 17.29 -22.20 23.32
N ALA A 11 17.69 -21.86 24.55
CA ALA A 11 16.75 -21.80 25.68
C ALA A 11 15.73 -20.64 25.57
N LEU A 12 16.12 -19.51 25.00
CA LEU A 12 15.20 -18.38 24.75
C LEU A 12 14.24 -18.61 23.57
N LEU A 13 14.61 -19.47 22.61
CA LEU A 13 13.74 -19.84 21.48
C LEU A 13 12.71 -20.92 21.84
N ALA A 14 12.94 -21.71 22.90
CA ALA A 14 12.05 -22.82 23.29
C ALA A 14 10.88 -22.40 24.20
N THR A 15 10.88 -21.20 24.80
CA THR A 15 9.81 -20.75 25.71
C THR A 15 8.65 -20.02 25.04
N SER A 16 8.65 -19.84 23.72
CA SER A 16 7.54 -19.20 22.99
C SER A 16 6.49 -20.17 22.43
N PHE A 17 6.62 -21.47 22.67
CA PHE A 17 5.68 -22.49 22.20
C PHE A 17 5.13 -23.34 23.35
N ALA A 18 4.39 -22.72 24.28
CA ALA A 18 3.52 -23.49 25.16
C ALA A 18 2.37 -22.64 25.72
N LYS A 19 1.15 -23.11 25.40
CA LYS A 19 -0.13 -22.89 26.11
C LYS A 19 -0.73 -21.49 26.08
N ASP A 20 -1.76 -21.36 25.26
CA ASP A 20 -3.03 -20.85 25.78
C ASP A 20 -4.14 -21.86 25.48
N GLU A 21 -4.62 -22.49 26.55
CA GLU A 21 -5.78 -23.38 26.54
C GLU A 21 -7.06 -22.55 26.46
N VAL A 22 -7.93 -22.99 25.54
CA VAL A 22 -9.33 -22.61 25.42
C VAL A 22 -10.02 -22.77 26.77
N LYS A 23 -10.62 -21.69 27.27
CA LYS A 23 -11.65 -21.74 28.33
C LYS A 23 -12.90 -21.04 27.83
N ASP A 24 -13.81 -21.85 27.27
CA ASP A 24 -15.20 -21.49 27.07
C ASP A 24 -15.84 -21.14 28.42
N SER A 25 -16.44 -19.95 28.48
CA SER A 25 -17.43 -19.60 29.50
C SER A 25 -18.44 -18.66 28.86
N VAL A 26 -19.39 -19.31 28.20
CA VAL A 26 -20.65 -18.74 27.73
C VAL A 26 -21.32 -17.98 28.87
N THR A 27 -21.36 -16.66 28.77
CA THR A 27 -22.42 -15.87 29.39
C THR A 27 -23.09 -15.04 28.31
N LYS A 28 -24.28 -15.52 27.94
CA LYS A 28 -25.21 -14.97 26.95
C LYS A 28 -25.58 -13.53 27.33
N LYS A 29 -25.13 -12.56 26.54
CA LYS A 29 -25.79 -11.25 26.40
C LYS A 29 -25.86 -10.93 24.92
N ASP A 30 -27.09 -10.83 24.42
CA ASP A 30 -27.44 -10.52 23.04
C ASP A 30 -26.77 -9.22 22.59
N GLN A 31 -25.65 -9.32 21.88
CA GLN A 31 -25.04 -8.20 21.17
C GLN A 31 -25.37 -8.31 19.68
N LYS A 32 -26.50 -7.68 19.39
CA LYS A 32 -26.91 -7.12 18.10
C LYS A 32 -25.69 -6.67 17.29
N ALA A 33 -25.60 -7.15 16.05
CA ALA A 33 -24.69 -6.66 15.03
C ALA A 33 -24.64 -5.13 15.07
N GLN A 34 -23.48 -4.56 15.39
CA GLN A 34 -23.23 -3.13 15.24
C GLN A 34 -22.34 -2.91 14.01
N PRO A 35 -22.79 -2.06 13.07
CA PRO A 35 -22.11 -1.82 11.81
C PRO A 35 -20.83 -1.03 12.09
N GLY A 36 -19.75 -1.41 11.40
CA GLY A 36 -18.54 -0.60 11.33
C GLY A 36 -18.92 0.84 10.98
N LYS A 37 -18.46 1.79 11.79
CA LYS A 37 -18.67 3.22 11.59
C LYS A 37 -18.07 3.61 10.24
N ILE A 38 -18.93 3.68 9.24
CA ILE A 38 -18.77 4.48 8.05
C ILE A 38 -18.60 5.92 8.55
N GLY A 39 -17.44 6.51 8.31
CA GLY A 39 -17.27 7.94 8.39
C GLY A 39 -18.31 8.60 7.48
N SER A 40 -19.38 9.10 8.09
CA SER A 40 -20.41 9.88 7.45
C SER A 40 -19.84 11.27 7.15
N GLY A 41 -19.17 11.37 6.01
CA GLY A 41 -18.77 12.62 5.38
C GLY A 41 -18.50 12.33 3.92
N THR A 42 -19.19 13.05 3.03
CA THR A 42 -18.90 13.11 1.59
C THR A 42 -17.55 13.79 1.35
N SER A 43 -16.47 13.21 1.88
CA SER A 43 -15.13 13.76 1.75
C SER A 43 -14.57 13.35 0.40
N GLN A 44 -14.57 14.31 -0.52
CA GLN A 44 -13.94 14.16 -1.83
C GLN A 44 -12.43 14.08 -1.62
N ILE A 45 -11.87 12.87 -1.69
CA ILE A 45 -10.42 12.67 -1.54
C ILE A 45 -9.66 13.36 -2.67
N SER A 46 -8.41 13.73 -2.41
CA SER A 46 -7.48 14.24 -3.43
C SER A 46 -6.36 13.25 -3.65
N CYS A 47 -5.93 13.11 -4.90
CA CYS A 47 -4.84 12.23 -5.31
C CYS A 47 -3.86 13.02 -6.18
N TYR A 48 -2.62 12.52 -6.30
CA TYR A 48 -1.81 12.90 -7.44
C TYR A 48 -2.49 12.39 -8.72
N GLN A 49 -2.69 13.26 -9.70
CA GLN A 49 -3.36 12.97 -10.96
C GLN A 49 -2.50 13.44 -12.14
N CYS A 50 -1.74 12.52 -12.73
CA CYS A 50 -0.77 12.81 -13.79
C CYS A 50 -0.42 11.57 -14.64
N ASN A 51 0.21 11.79 -15.79
CA ASN A 51 0.75 10.75 -16.66
C ASN A 51 2.12 11.17 -17.20
N SER A 52 3.18 10.39 -16.91
CA SER A 52 4.55 10.71 -17.31
C SER A 52 4.80 10.71 -18.82
N ALA A 53 3.89 10.14 -19.62
CA ALA A 53 3.95 10.17 -21.08
C ALA A 53 3.29 11.43 -21.69
N THR A 54 2.65 12.27 -20.87
CA THR A 54 2.06 13.54 -21.32
C THR A 54 3.11 14.65 -21.28
N GLN A 55 3.25 15.39 -22.38
CA GLN A 55 4.17 16.54 -22.45
C GLN A 55 3.90 17.55 -21.31
N GLY A 56 4.94 17.93 -20.59
CA GLY A 56 4.88 18.81 -19.43
C GLY A 56 4.49 18.12 -18.11
N GLN A 57 4.40 16.79 -18.09
CA GLN A 57 4.11 15.99 -16.89
C GLN A 57 5.19 14.94 -16.60
N GLU A 58 6.41 15.14 -17.07
CA GLU A 58 7.53 14.20 -16.97
C GLU A 58 7.88 13.88 -15.50
N GLU A 59 7.74 14.87 -14.61
CA GLU A 59 7.88 14.71 -13.15
C GLU A 59 6.88 13.73 -12.52
N CYS A 60 5.85 13.31 -13.26
CA CYS A 60 5.00 12.20 -12.84
C CYS A 60 5.79 10.88 -12.79
N SER A 61 6.99 10.77 -13.33
CA SER A 61 7.83 9.59 -13.09
C SER A 61 8.46 9.59 -11.69
N SER A 62 8.53 10.75 -11.03
CA SER A 62 9.15 10.91 -9.71
C SER A 62 8.36 10.21 -8.61
N SER A 63 9.06 9.80 -7.56
CA SER A 63 8.48 9.33 -6.30
C SER A 63 8.60 10.37 -5.18
N ASP A 64 9.21 11.52 -5.47
CA ASP A 64 9.33 12.64 -4.54
C ASP A 64 7.99 13.40 -4.43
N ALA A 65 7.49 13.53 -3.20
CA ALA A 65 6.22 14.17 -2.93
C ALA A 65 6.24 15.66 -3.30
N ASP A 66 7.38 16.33 -3.18
CA ASP A 66 7.51 17.76 -3.49
C ASP A 66 7.35 18.04 -4.98
N SER A 67 8.04 17.27 -5.82
CA SER A 67 7.89 17.28 -7.28
C SER A 67 6.44 17.01 -7.73
N LEU A 68 5.73 16.17 -6.99
CA LEU A 68 4.37 15.76 -7.33
C LEU A 68 3.29 16.75 -6.85
N LYS A 69 3.59 17.71 -5.96
CA LYS A 69 2.59 18.64 -5.38
C LYS A 69 1.72 19.33 -6.43
N LYS A 70 2.30 19.68 -7.58
CA LYS A 70 1.58 20.33 -8.69
C LYS A 70 0.50 19.46 -9.35
N PHE A 71 0.53 18.15 -9.10
CA PHE A 71 -0.43 17.19 -9.63
C PHE A 71 -1.54 16.81 -8.64
N VAL A 72 -1.55 17.40 -7.44
CA VAL A 72 -2.64 17.15 -6.47
C VAL A 72 -3.93 17.77 -6.98
N LYS A 73 -4.94 16.93 -7.18
CA LYS A 73 -6.27 17.35 -7.64
C LYS A 73 -7.36 16.60 -6.87
N PRO A 74 -8.51 17.24 -6.60
CA PRO A 74 -9.66 16.54 -6.04
C PRO A 74 -10.16 15.49 -7.02
N CYS A 75 -10.60 14.35 -6.50
CA CYS A 75 -11.13 13.27 -7.33
C CYS A 75 -12.53 13.62 -7.84
N PRO A 76 -12.76 13.69 -9.15
CA PRO A 76 -14.07 14.05 -9.67
C PRO A 76 -15.12 13.00 -9.29
N ALA A 77 -16.38 13.42 -9.09
CA ALA A 77 -17.47 12.46 -9.02
C ALA A 77 -17.71 11.87 -10.42
N LEU A 78 -17.95 10.56 -10.50
CA LEU A 78 -18.35 9.94 -11.76
C LEU A 78 -19.82 10.28 -12.05
N PRO A 79 -20.18 10.53 -13.32
CA PRO A 79 -21.56 10.79 -13.70
C PRO A 79 -22.44 9.58 -13.40
N GLU A 80 -23.72 9.85 -13.10
CA GLU A 80 -24.73 8.79 -12.97
C GLU A 80 -24.81 7.97 -14.26
N GLY A 81 -24.84 6.64 -14.13
CA GLY A 81 -24.82 5.72 -15.27
C GLY A 81 -23.43 5.34 -15.80
N SER A 82 -22.34 5.73 -15.11
CA SER A 82 -21.01 5.19 -15.44
C SER A 82 -20.97 3.65 -15.31
N THR A 83 -20.08 3.00 -16.06
CA THR A 83 -19.91 1.52 -16.07
C THR A 83 -19.63 0.94 -14.68
N LEU A 84 -19.20 1.77 -13.72
CA LEU A 84 -18.99 1.39 -12.33
C LEU A 84 -20.28 1.65 -11.53
N GLN A 85 -21.20 0.68 -11.58
CA GLN A 85 -22.47 0.75 -10.84
C GLN A 85 -22.22 1.04 -9.35
N GLY A 86 -22.80 2.13 -8.83
CA GLY A 86 -22.73 2.49 -7.41
C GLY A 86 -21.39 3.09 -6.94
N ALA A 87 -20.45 3.40 -7.84
CA ALA A 87 -19.15 3.98 -7.48
C ALA A 87 -19.01 5.43 -7.98
N SER A 88 -19.89 6.32 -7.51
CA SER A 88 -19.87 7.74 -7.92
C SER A 88 -18.78 8.57 -7.24
N VAL A 89 -18.27 8.12 -6.09
CA VAL A 89 -17.25 8.82 -5.29
C VAL A 89 -15.99 8.00 -5.22
N ALA A 90 -14.83 8.64 -5.45
CA ALA A 90 -13.54 7.99 -5.30
C ALA A 90 -13.30 7.56 -3.85
N LYS A 91 -12.78 6.35 -3.67
CA LYS A 91 -12.55 5.74 -2.36
C LYS A 91 -11.06 5.65 -2.01
N SER A 92 -10.18 5.66 -3.02
CA SER A 92 -8.74 5.44 -2.89
C SER A 92 -7.98 6.18 -3.98
N CYS A 93 -6.66 6.26 -3.84
CA CYS A 93 -5.74 6.67 -4.90
C CYS A 93 -5.07 5.43 -5.50
N ARG A 94 -4.61 5.54 -6.75
CA ARG A 94 -3.77 4.51 -7.35
C ARG A 94 -2.58 5.08 -8.12
N LYS A 95 -1.53 4.27 -8.20
CA LYS A 95 -0.39 4.42 -9.11
C LYS A 95 -0.38 3.21 -10.04
N ILE A 96 -0.19 3.45 -11.32
CA ILE A 96 -0.08 2.42 -12.35
C ILE A 96 1.30 2.56 -12.97
N GLU A 97 2.07 1.48 -12.93
CA GLU A 97 3.31 1.35 -13.68
C GLU A 97 3.01 0.55 -14.93
N GLN A 98 3.02 1.21 -16.08
CA GLN A 98 2.65 0.61 -17.35
C GLN A 98 3.86 0.55 -18.27
N ASN A 99 4.20 -0.67 -18.67
CA ASN A 99 5.23 -0.97 -19.64
C ASN A 99 4.55 -1.41 -20.93
N VAL A 100 4.90 -0.77 -22.04
CA VAL A 100 4.50 -1.19 -23.39
C VAL A 100 5.76 -1.66 -24.08
N VAL A 101 5.76 -2.89 -24.61
CA VAL A 101 6.93 -3.42 -25.31
C VAL A 101 7.34 -2.48 -26.44
N GLY A 102 8.55 -1.95 -26.38
CA GLY A 102 9.11 -1.03 -27.38
C GLY A 102 9.02 0.46 -27.00
N ASP A 103 8.32 0.80 -25.92
CA ASP A 103 8.21 2.17 -25.41
C ASP A 103 8.86 2.31 -24.04
N GLU A 104 9.12 3.56 -23.63
CA GLU A 104 9.53 3.88 -22.26
C GLU A 104 8.42 3.56 -21.24
N PRO A 105 8.77 3.05 -20.05
CA PRO A 105 7.84 2.88 -18.94
C PRO A 105 7.11 4.19 -18.62
N ARG A 106 5.80 4.11 -18.39
CA ARG A 106 5.01 5.26 -17.97
C ARG A 106 4.37 5.04 -16.61
N ILE A 107 4.38 6.10 -15.82
CA ILE A 107 3.74 6.17 -14.52
C ILE A 107 2.48 7.00 -14.66
N ILE A 108 1.36 6.41 -14.28
CA ILE A 108 0.05 7.05 -14.27
C ILE A 108 -0.43 7.07 -12.82
N ARG A 109 -0.84 8.24 -12.34
CA ARG A 109 -1.45 8.40 -11.01
C ARG A 109 -2.84 8.95 -11.17
N GLU A 110 -3.80 8.37 -10.48
CA GLU A 110 -5.21 8.73 -10.62
C GLU A 110 -6.05 8.26 -9.41
N CYS A 111 -7.32 8.65 -9.42
CA CYS A 111 -8.30 8.24 -8.42
C CYS A 111 -8.83 6.84 -8.70
N ALA A 112 -9.19 6.12 -7.63
CA ALA A 112 -9.77 4.78 -7.68
C ALA A 112 -11.13 4.74 -6.95
N TYR A 113 -12.13 4.18 -7.62
CA TYR A 113 -13.55 4.27 -7.23
C TYR A 113 -14.10 2.97 -6.64
N THR A 114 -13.50 1.82 -6.97
CA THR A 114 -13.95 0.52 -6.47
C THR A 114 -13.60 0.34 -5.00
N GLY A 115 -12.45 0.88 -4.56
CA GLY A 115 -11.92 0.65 -3.20
C GLY A 115 -11.41 -0.77 -3.01
N ASP A 116 -10.93 -1.40 -4.09
CA ASP A 116 -10.47 -2.78 -4.10
C ASP A 116 -8.99 -2.85 -3.68
N GLU A 117 -8.75 -3.27 -2.43
CA GLU A 117 -7.42 -3.50 -1.86
C GLU A 117 -6.70 -4.67 -2.53
N GLU A 118 -7.41 -5.64 -3.11
CA GLU A 118 -6.80 -6.83 -3.70
C GLU A 118 -5.99 -6.51 -4.97
N LEU A 119 -6.11 -5.30 -5.51
CA LEU A 119 -5.39 -4.84 -6.69
C LEU A 119 -3.97 -4.33 -6.40
N ASP A 120 -3.60 -4.10 -5.13
CA ASP A 120 -2.25 -3.62 -4.80
C ASP A 120 -1.17 -4.64 -5.18
N GLY A 121 -0.13 -4.18 -5.87
CA GLY A 121 0.94 -5.00 -6.45
C GLY A 121 0.51 -5.95 -7.58
N LYS A 122 -0.76 -5.93 -8.02
CA LYS A 122 -1.23 -6.89 -9.04
C LYS A 122 -0.78 -6.49 -10.43
N LYS A 123 -0.29 -7.49 -11.16
CA LYS A 123 0.00 -7.42 -12.59
C LYS A 123 -1.27 -7.66 -13.41
N ARG A 124 -1.51 -6.82 -14.41
CA ARG A 124 -2.46 -7.07 -15.50
C ARG A 124 -1.71 -7.00 -16.83
N THR A 125 -2.00 -7.93 -17.72
CA THR A 125 -1.47 -7.92 -19.08
C THR A 125 -2.58 -7.51 -20.04
N GLY A 126 -2.33 -6.46 -20.80
CA GLY A 126 -3.19 -5.98 -21.87
C GLY A 126 -2.79 -6.57 -23.23
N ASN A 127 -3.51 -6.15 -24.26
CA ASN A 127 -3.20 -6.53 -25.64
C ASN A 127 -1.98 -5.73 -26.16
N LYS A 128 -1.25 -6.24 -27.17
CA LYS A 128 0.00 -5.65 -27.71
C LYS A 128 1.19 -5.54 -26.72
N GLY A 129 1.36 -6.52 -25.82
CA GLY A 129 2.52 -6.54 -24.92
C GLY A 129 2.51 -5.48 -23.82
N ILE A 130 1.32 -4.98 -23.46
CA ILE A 130 1.16 -4.04 -22.35
C ILE A 130 1.18 -4.82 -21.04
N ILE A 131 2.07 -4.45 -20.12
CA ILE A 131 2.13 -4.97 -18.76
C ILE A 131 1.91 -3.80 -17.79
N SER A 132 0.91 -3.91 -16.93
CA SER A 132 0.60 -2.89 -15.92
C SER A 132 0.66 -3.49 -14.52
N TYR A 133 1.31 -2.78 -13.60
CA TYR A 133 1.23 -3.04 -12.17
C TYR A 133 0.37 -1.96 -11.53
N PHE A 134 -0.59 -2.40 -10.71
CA PHE A 134 -1.50 -1.51 -10.00
C PHE A 134 -1.06 -1.44 -8.55
N TYR A 135 -1.02 -0.23 -8.00
CA TYR A 135 -0.78 0.00 -6.59
C TYR A 135 -1.88 0.88 -6.05
N VAL A 136 -2.60 0.40 -5.04
CA VAL A 136 -3.81 1.05 -4.50
C VAL A 136 -3.54 1.40 -3.05
N CYS A 137 -3.93 2.60 -2.65
CA CYS A 137 -3.76 3.07 -1.28
C CYS A 137 -4.94 3.96 -0.86
N PHE A 138 -5.15 4.07 0.44
CA PHE A 138 -6.17 4.92 1.03
C PHE A 138 -5.47 6.07 1.75
N ASN A 139 -5.94 7.29 1.52
CA ASN A 139 -5.38 8.45 2.21
C ASN A 139 -5.64 8.33 3.71
N GLU A 140 -4.64 8.65 4.52
CA GLU A 140 -4.79 8.74 5.96
C GLU A 140 -5.69 9.93 6.35
N GLU A 141 -6.12 9.97 7.62
CA GLU A 141 -6.79 11.14 8.20
C GLU A 141 -5.90 12.36 7.95
N ASN A 142 -6.47 13.42 7.35
CA ASN A 142 -5.84 14.66 6.81
C ASN A 142 -5.76 14.78 5.28
N GLY A 143 -6.10 13.74 4.51
CA GLY A 143 -6.34 13.88 3.07
C GLY A 143 -5.10 14.10 2.20
N THR A 144 -3.90 13.84 2.73
CA THR A 144 -2.66 13.82 1.95
C THR A 144 -2.68 12.64 0.96
N PRO A 145 -2.40 12.85 -0.34
CA PRO A 145 -2.35 11.77 -1.32
C PRO A 145 -1.33 10.69 -0.97
N CYS A 146 -1.79 9.45 -0.86
CA CYS A 146 -0.95 8.30 -0.54
C CYS A 146 -0.21 7.68 -1.75
N ASN A 147 -0.42 8.21 -2.97
CA ASN A 147 0.11 7.61 -4.20
C ASN A 147 1.42 8.20 -4.78
N PRO A 148 2.37 8.83 -4.04
CA PRO A 148 3.64 9.27 -4.64
C PRO A 148 4.59 8.10 -4.95
N SER A 149 4.71 7.10 -4.06
CA SER A 149 5.57 5.93 -4.25
C SER A 149 4.82 4.65 -3.89
N SER A 150 5.04 3.59 -4.66
CA SER A 150 4.57 2.24 -4.31
C SER A 150 5.57 1.68 -3.30
N GLN A 151 5.17 1.56 -2.04
CA GLN A 151 5.85 0.91 -0.91
C GLN A 151 7.38 0.78 -1.00
N ALA A 152 8.08 1.51 -0.12
CA ALA A 152 9.47 1.22 0.19
C ALA A 152 9.59 -0.24 0.63
N VAL A 153 10.17 -1.09 -0.21
CA VAL A 153 10.78 -2.34 0.23
C VAL A 153 11.88 -1.94 1.22
N PHE A 154 11.55 -1.90 2.51
CA PHE A 154 12.54 -1.82 3.57
C PHE A 154 13.43 -3.06 3.41
N SER A 155 14.61 -2.85 2.85
CA SER A 155 15.55 -3.92 2.60
C SER A 155 15.99 -4.50 3.95
N LEU A 156 15.65 -5.76 4.19
CA LEU A 156 16.15 -6.58 5.30
C LEU A 156 17.70 -6.56 5.40
N GLY A 157 18.40 -6.07 4.36
CA GLY A 157 19.85 -5.88 4.34
C GLY A 157 20.38 -4.88 5.39
N ALA A 158 19.61 -3.87 5.79
CA ALA A 158 20.06 -2.92 6.82
C ALA A 158 20.21 -3.60 8.20
N LEU A 159 19.32 -4.54 8.54
CA LEU A 159 19.40 -5.29 9.79
C LEU A 159 20.59 -6.27 9.80
N VAL A 160 20.87 -6.91 8.66
CA VAL A 160 22.02 -7.82 8.53
C VAL A 160 23.35 -7.07 8.68
N ALA A 161 23.48 -5.88 8.10
CA ALA A 161 24.68 -5.06 8.23
C ALA A 161 24.92 -4.60 9.68
N VAL A 162 23.87 -4.20 10.40
CA VAL A 162 23.98 -3.82 11.81
C VAL A 162 24.41 -5.00 12.69
N VAL A 163 23.85 -6.19 12.45
CA VAL A 163 24.25 -7.42 13.18
C VAL A 163 25.71 -7.77 12.90
N LEU A 164 26.15 -7.72 11.64
CA LEU A 164 27.54 -8.03 11.28
C LEU A 164 28.53 -7.03 11.88
N VAL A 165 28.26 -5.72 11.80
CA VAL A 165 29.12 -4.68 12.42
C VAL A 165 29.19 -4.87 13.94
N HIS A 166 28.05 -5.16 14.58
CA HIS A 166 28.03 -5.39 16.03
C HIS A 166 28.78 -6.66 16.44
N PHE A 167 28.80 -7.69 15.58
CA PHE A 167 29.58 -8.92 15.79
C PHE A 167 31.08 -8.67 15.61
N TYR A 168 31.48 -7.90 14.59
CA TYR A 168 32.87 -7.52 14.34
C TYR A 168 33.46 -6.62 15.43
N GLN A 169 32.67 -5.73 16.02
CA GLN A 169 33.12 -4.87 17.14
C GLN A 169 33.29 -5.61 18.47
N ARG A 170 32.82 -6.86 18.58
CA ARG A 170 32.93 -7.69 19.78
C ARG A 170 33.97 -8.82 19.66
N LEU A 171 34.67 -8.93 18.53
CA LEU A 171 35.85 -9.78 18.33
C LEU A 171 37.12 -8.98 18.63
#